data_AF-A0A7Y2QBT9-F1
#
_entry.id   AF-A0A7Y2QBT9-F1
#
_cell.length_a   1.000
_cell.length_b   1.000
_cell.length_c   1.000
_cell.angle_alpha   90.00
_cell.angle_beta   90.00
_cell.angle_gamma   90.00
#
_symmetry.space_group_name_H-M   'P 1'
#
loop_
_entity.id
_entity.type
_entity.pdbx_description
1 polymer ?
#
loop_
_entity_poly.entity_id
_entity_poly.type
_entity_poly.pdbx_seq_one_letter_code
_entity_poly.pdbx_strand_id
1 'polypeptide(L)'
;MSPGWLALPRTAAVALTLAVTGFAQAADVKLTPPQMREDLTFLKEKWAPLDKSFSDSQRVAFGRHLDETASAVEDLEPEEFALEVMKAVAIARNGHTNANVGTLLGADLPVRVWSFSDGLYIVKTHPDFEWLLGARIDGIGSLTTQEALDRVRAYLPGTDQRIRFLSPGYLVAPAVLEQIGAVDGTDHVPLTLQFDDGRTEIVELAPTKGEDPGDERKASLNRGYSVLIPDDPDLPGRWRHLLDGRKELPPIYGKRNDVARFLDDSKKVLYIRNDMARSIDETPLPDKFAGVVLDKILPMQPKHIIVDLRLNNGGDFFNTILFSRAIPRLVPRDGRVFVLVGRATFSAGITTAAMLKGQGGDEGHLVGEPMGDGGQFWSEGKYVKGR
;
A
#
# COMPACT_ATOMS: atom_id res chain seq x y z
N MET A 1 -2.12 -12.07 76.24
CA MET A 1 -2.94 -11.48 75.17
C MET A 1 -2.00 -10.76 74.23
N SER A 2 -1.67 -11.41 73.11
CA SER A 2 -0.74 -10.93 72.09
C SER A 2 -1.54 -10.46 70.88
N PRO A 3 -1.33 -9.25 70.37
CA PRO A 3 -1.64 -8.89 69.00
C PRO A 3 -0.32 -8.87 68.21
N GLY A 4 -0.07 -9.75 67.24
CA GLY A 4 -0.88 -9.90 66.03
C GLY A 4 -0.26 -9.01 64.93
N TRP A 5 0.88 -9.43 64.39
CA TRP A 5 1.56 -8.75 63.28
C TRP A 5 0.73 -8.94 62.00
N LEU A 6 0.21 -7.84 61.45
CA LEU A 6 -0.40 -7.81 60.12
C LEU A 6 0.69 -7.52 59.09
N ALA A 7 0.98 -8.53 58.27
CA ALA A 7 1.87 -8.45 57.12
C ALA A 7 1.26 -7.58 56.02
N LEU A 8 2.04 -6.62 55.53
CA LEU A 8 1.79 -5.88 54.29
C LEU A 8 1.85 -6.86 53.09
N PRO A 9 0.93 -6.79 52.11
CA PRO A 9 1.06 -7.58 50.90
C PRO A 9 2.23 -7.07 50.08
N ARG A 10 3.15 -7.98 49.74
CA ARG A 10 4.17 -7.79 48.71
C ARG A 10 3.48 -7.49 47.38
N THR A 11 3.54 -6.25 46.94
CA THR A 11 3.32 -5.92 45.53
C THR A 11 4.43 -6.58 44.73
N ALA A 12 4.08 -7.66 44.03
CA ALA A 12 4.94 -8.27 43.04
C ALA A 12 5.18 -7.24 41.93
N ALA A 13 6.39 -6.70 41.87
CA ALA A 13 6.88 -6.00 40.70
C ALA A 13 6.91 -7.01 39.54
N VAL A 14 5.90 -6.96 38.68
CA VAL A 14 5.95 -7.61 37.38
C VAL A 14 7.00 -6.85 36.58
N ALA A 15 8.22 -7.36 36.58
CA ALA A 15 9.22 -6.98 35.60
C ALA A 15 8.67 -7.41 34.24
N LEU A 16 8.09 -6.44 33.52
CA LEU A 16 7.76 -6.59 32.11
C LEU A 16 9.10 -6.68 31.37
N THR A 17 9.60 -7.88 31.17
CA THR A 17 10.69 -8.15 30.24
C THR A 17 10.17 -7.77 28.86
N LEU A 18 10.48 -6.55 28.44
CA LEU A 18 10.47 -6.15 27.04
C LEU A 18 11.40 -7.12 26.31
N ALA A 19 10.81 -8.15 25.71
CA ALA A 19 11.49 -8.93 24.70
C ALA A 19 11.81 -7.96 23.57
N VAL A 20 13.06 -7.49 23.56
CA VAL A 20 13.69 -6.96 22.37
C VAL A 20 13.64 -8.11 21.37
N THR A 21 12.64 -8.12 20.50
CA THR A 21 12.61 -9.02 19.36
C THR A 21 13.80 -8.62 18.51
N GLY A 22 14.88 -9.37 18.64
CA GLY A 22 16.01 -9.30 17.72
C GLY A 22 15.45 -9.39 16.31
N PHE A 23 15.86 -8.46 15.46
CA PHE A 23 15.54 -8.48 14.05
C PHE A 23 16.03 -9.81 13.48
N ALA A 24 15.08 -10.69 13.19
CA ALA A 24 15.36 -11.89 12.45
C ALA A 24 15.80 -11.45 11.06
N GLN A 25 17.08 -11.69 10.75
CA GLN A 25 17.54 -11.92 9.39
C GLN A 25 16.49 -12.81 8.69
N ALA A 26 16.07 -12.47 7.47
CA ALA A 26 15.11 -13.27 6.71
C ALA A 26 15.56 -14.74 6.80
N ALA A 27 14.84 -15.54 7.58
CA ALA A 27 15.15 -16.95 7.71
C ALA A 27 14.93 -17.53 6.32
N ASP A 28 15.90 -18.29 5.80
CA ASP A 28 15.71 -19.09 4.59
C ASP A 28 14.43 -19.92 4.79
N VAL A 29 13.32 -19.45 4.22
CA VAL A 29 12.04 -20.15 4.34
C VAL A 29 12.13 -21.34 3.42
N LYS A 30 12.60 -22.46 3.97
CA LYS A 30 12.70 -23.72 3.23
C LYS A 30 11.32 -24.33 3.09
N LEU A 31 10.67 -24.05 1.97
CA LEU A 31 9.45 -24.72 1.54
C LEU A 31 9.85 -25.94 0.71
N THR A 32 9.43 -27.13 1.14
CA THR A 32 9.70 -28.38 0.42
C THR A 32 8.60 -28.67 -0.61
N PRO A 33 8.87 -29.45 -1.69
CA PRO A 33 7.85 -29.81 -2.66
C PRO A 33 6.58 -30.44 -2.06
N PRO A 34 6.64 -31.34 -1.05
CA PRO A 34 5.44 -31.83 -0.39
C PRO A 34 4.63 -30.74 0.33
N GLN A 35 5.29 -29.74 0.92
CA GLN A 35 4.61 -28.61 1.56
C GLN A 35 3.96 -27.71 0.51
N MET A 36 4.63 -27.43 -0.61
CA MET A 36 4.06 -26.69 -1.74
C MET A 36 2.78 -27.35 -2.26
N ARG A 37 2.80 -28.68 -2.50
CA ARG A 37 1.60 -29.43 -2.94
C ARG A 37 0.46 -29.31 -1.94
N GLU A 38 0.78 -29.33 -0.64
CA GLU A 38 -0.23 -29.20 0.38
C GLU A 38 -0.83 -27.79 0.43
N ASP A 39 -0.02 -26.75 0.32
CA ASP A 39 -0.50 -25.37 0.28
C ASP A 39 -1.37 -25.13 -0.98
N LEU A 40 -1.02 -25.72 -2.13
CA LEU A 40 -1.88 -25.70 -3.33
C LEU A 40 -3.22 -26.42 -3.08
N THR A 41 -3.18 -27.57 -2.40
CA THR A 41 -4.39 -28.31 -2.03
C THR A 41 -5.27 -27.48 -1.09
N PHE A 42 -4.67 -26.83 -0.10
CA PHE A 42 -5.34 -25.92 0.81
C PHE A 42 -5.97 -24.73 0.06
N LEU A 43 -5.22 -24.12 -0.86
CA LEU A 43 -5.67 -23.00 -1.67
C LEU A 43 -6.89 -23.41 -2.53
N LYS A 44 -6.87 -24.61 -3.11
CA LYS A 44 -7.96 -25.19 -3.91
C LYS A 44 -9.19 -25.55 -3.09
N GLU A 45 -9.01 -26.24 -1.97
CA GLU A 45 -10.12 -26.88 -1.23
C GLU A 45 -10.67 -26.05 -0.07
N LYS A 46 -9.86 -25.16 0.52
CA LYS A 46 -10.24 -24.38 1.70
C LYS A 46 -10.41 -22.90 1.38
N TRP A 47 -9.47 -22.33 0.65
CA TRP A 47 -9.47 -20.89 0.37
C TRP A 47 -10.42 -20.52 -0.78
N ALA A 48 -10.28 -21.15 -1.95
CA ALA A 48 -11.04 -20.79 -3.15
C ALA A 48 -12.58 -20.87 -3.01
N PRO A 49 -13.16 -21.80 -2.22
CA PRO A 49 -14.62 -21.81 -1.97
C PRO A 49 -15.12 -20.62 -1.16
N LEU A 50 -14.24 -19.96 -0.38
CA LEU A 50 -14.59 -18.79 0.42
C LEU A 50 -14.54 -17.50 -0.41
N ASP A 51 -13.72 -17.47 -1.45
CA ASP A 51 -13.60 -16.32 -2.33
C ASP A 51 -14.75 -16.29 -3.36
N LYS A 52 -15.58 -15.24 -3.27
CA LYS A 52 -16.76 -15.03 -4.11
C LYS A 52 -16.47 -14.24 -5.38
N SER A 53 -15.24 -13.75 -5.55
CA SER A 53 -14.87 -12.88 -6.67
C SER A 53 -14.63 -13.63 -7.98
N PHE A 54 -14.30 -14.92 -7.93
CA PHE A 54 -14.14 -15.73 -9.14
C PHE A 54 -15.48 -16.00 -9.83
N SER A 55 -15.55 -15.69 -11.12
CA SER A 55 -16.53 -16.25 -12.04
C SER A 55 -16.28 -17.74 -12.30
N ASP A 56 -17.25 -18.45 -12.88
CA ASP A 56 -17.11 -19.88 -13.16
C ASP A 56 -15.93 -20.19 -14.09
N SER A 57 -15.70 -19.38 -15.12
CA SER A 57 -14.55 -19.54 -16.02
C SER A 57 -13.22 -19.24 -15.32
N GLN A 58 -13.20 -18.24 -14.43
CA GLN A 58 -12.03 -17.94 -13.61
C GLN A 58 -11.72 -19.07 -12.62
N ARG A 59 -12.73 -19.75 -12.06
CA ARG A 59 -12.52 -20.93 -11.19
C ARG A 59 -11.86 -22.09 -11.94
N VAL A 60 -12.28 -22.32 -13.18
CA VAL A 60 -11.65 -23.34 -14.05
C VAL A 60 -10.20 -22.96 -14.35
N ALA A 61 -9.94 -21.70 -14.72
CA ALA A 61 -8.59 -21.23 -14.99
C ALA A 61 -7.68 -21.33 -13.76
N PHE A 62 -8.19 -20.94 -12.59
CA PHE A 62 -7.51 -21.07 -11.31
C PHE A 62 -7.18 -22.52 -10.99
N GLY A 63 -8.16 -23.43 -11.08
CA GLY A 63 -7.94 -24.86 -10.81
C GLY A 63 -6.88 -25.47 -11.73
N ARG A 64 -6.93 -25.14 -13.02
CA ARG A 64 -5.93 -25.57 -14.01
C ARG A 64 -4.53 -25.03 -13.67
N HIS A 65 -4.42 -23.76 -13.31
CA HIS A 65 -3.15 -23.15 -12.90
C HIS A 65 -2.55 -23.86 -11.68
N LEU A 66 -3.36 -24.19 -10.67
CA LEU A 66 -2.90 -24.93 -9.49
C LEU A 66 -2.45 -26.35 -9.83
N ASP A 67 -3.15 -27.04 -10.74
CA ASP A 67 -2.79 -28.39 -11.15
C ASP A 67 -1.49 -28.39 -11.96
N GLU A 68 -1.30 -27.41 -12.85
CA GLU A 68 -0.05 -27.17 -13.59
C GLU A 68 1.12 -26.88 -12.61
N THR A 69 0.89 -25.98 -11.64
CA THR A 69 1.90 -25.64 -10.60
C THR A 69 2.24 -26.87 -9.75
N ALA A 70 1.24 -27.65 -9.34
CA ALA A 70 1.43 -28.86 -8.55
C ALA A 70 2.29 -29.90 -9.29
N SER A 71 2.19 -29.99 -10.61
CA SER A 71 3.04 -30.90 -11.39
C SER A 71 4.50 -30.46 -11.46
N ALA A 72 4.80 -29.19 -11.25
CA ALA A 72 6.14 -28.62 -11.37
C ALA A 72 6.87 -28.41 -10.03
N VAL A 73 6.23 -28.63 -8.86
CA VAL A 73 6.80 -28.28 -7.54
C VAL A 73 8.17 -28.88 -7.21
N GLU A 74 8.60 -29.95 -7.89
CA GLU A 74 9.93 -30.54 -7.66
C GLU A 74 11.05 -29.66 -8.21
N ASP A 75 10.72 -28.79 -9.18
CA ASP A 75 11.64 -27.91 -9.88
C ASP A 75 11.46 -26.43 -9.49
N LEU A 76 10.59 -26.14 -8.50
CA LEU A 76 10.30 -24.77 -8.05
C LEU A 76 11.09 -24.41 -6.79
N GLU A 77 11.70 -23.24 -6.82
CA GLU A 77 12.19 -22.57 -5.62
C GLU A 77 11.04 -21.88 -4.85
N PRO A 78 11.19 -21.60 -3.54
CA PRO A 78 10.14 -20.95 -2.74
C PRO A 78 9.62 -19.62 -3.30
N GLU A 79 10.50 -18.81 -3.88
CA GLU A 79 10.22 -17.53 -4.55
C GLU A 79 9.31 -17.75 -5.78
N GLU A 80 9.64 -18.74 -6.62
CA GLU A 80 8.88 -19.08 -7.82
C GLU A 80 7.51 -19.63 -7.47
N PHE A 81 7.44 -20.51 -6.47
CA PHE A 81 6.18 -21.02 -5.93
C PHE A 81 5.28 -19.88 -5.41
N ALA A 82 5.86 -18.93 -4.68
CA ALA A 82 5.15 -17.74 -4.19
C ALA A 82 4.54 -16.92 -5.35
N LEU A 83 5.29 -16.76 -6.44
CA LEU A 83 4.84 -16.05 -7.63
C LEU A 83 3.74 -16.81 -8.38
N GLU A 84 3.81 -18.14 -8.45
CA GLU A 84 2.73 -18.96 -9.03
C GLU A 84 1.44 -18.89 -8.20
N VAL A 85 1.54 -18.84 -6.86
CA VAL A 85 0.39 -18.59 -5.98
C VAL A 85 -0.19 -17.19 -6.20
N MET A 86 0.66 -16.16 -6.33
CA MET A 86 0.22 -14.80 -6.65
C MET A 86 -0.55 -14.75 -7.99
N LYS A 87 0.00 -15.39 -9.02
CA LYS A 87 -0.62 -15.49 -10.34
C LYS A 87 -1.97 -16.19 -10.28
N ALA A 88 -2.08 -17.27 -9.50
CA ALA A 88 -3.34 -17.98 -9.32
C ALA A 88 -4.43 -17.07 -8.72
N VAL A 89 -4.15 -16.37 -7.63
CA VAL A 89 -5.15 -15.49 -6.99
C VAL A 89 -5.47 -14.26 -7.84
N ALA A 90 -4.51 -13.75 -8.62
CA ALA A 90 -4.71 -12.60 -9.50
C ALA A 90 -5.74 -12.86 -10.62
N ILE A 91 -6.01 -14.12 -10.98
CA ILE A 91 -7.03 -14.52 -11.97
C ILE A 91 -8.41 -13.92 -11.63
N ALA A 92 -8.72 -13.76 -10.34
CA ALA A 92 -9.98 -13.18 -9.88
C ALA A 92 -10.20 -11.72 -10.32
N ARG A 93 -9.13 -10.97 -10.60
CA ARG A 93 -9.18 -9.54 -10.95
C ARG A 93 -9.90 -8.67 -9.89
N ASN A 94 -9.89 -9.12 -8.63
CA ASN A 94 -10.48 -8.42 -7.48
C ASN A 94 -9.38 -7.86 -6.56
N GLY A 95 -9.43 -6.58 -6.21
CA GLY A 95 -8.35 -5.91 -5.46
C GLY A 95 -8.12 -6.45 -4.05
N HIS A 96 -9.10 -7.12 -3.46
CA HIS A 96 -9.02 -7.72 -2.12
C HIS A 96 -8.70 -9.22 -2.14
N THR A 97 -8.55 -9.82 -3.32
CA THR A 97 -8.14 -11.21 -3.48
C THR A 97 -6.62 -11.25 -3.66
N ASN A 98 -5.89 -11.49 -2.57
CA ASN A 98 -4.42 -11.39 -2.54
C ASN A 98 -3.80 -12.59 -1.81
N ALA A 99 -2.57 -12.94 -2.20
CA ALA A 99 -1.70 -13.84 -1.46
C ALA A 99 -0.63 -13.01 -0.73
N ASN A 100 -0.46 -13.22 0.58
CA ASN A 100 0.53 -12.50 1.36
C ASN A 100 1.85 -13.28 1.40
N VAL A 101 2.61 -13.20 0.30
CA VAL A 101 3.85 -13.96 0.08
C VAL A 101 5.11 -13.10 0.12
N GLY A 102 5.01 -11.83 0.52
CA GLY A 102 6.12 -10.87 0.40
C GLY A 102 7.41 -11.29 1.13
N THR A 103 7.30 -12.09 2.20
CA THR A 103 8.46 -12.64 2.90
C THR A 103 9.22 -13.71 2.14
N LEU A 104 8.61 -14.28 1.09
CA LEU A 104 9.20 -15.30 0.22
C LEU A 104 9.87 -14.70 -1.03
N LEU A 105 9.77 -13.39 -1.28
CA LEU A 105 10.28 -12.76 -2.51
C LEU A 105 11.71 -12.21 -2.37
N GLY A 106 12.36 -12.49 -1.24
CA GLY A 106 13.72 -12.02 -0.95
C GLY A 106 13.81 -10.53 -0.67
N ALA A 107 15.02 -9.98 -0.77
CA ALA A 107 15.32 -8.58 -0.54
C ALA A 107 15.11 -7.75 -1.81
N ASP A 108 14.60 -6.53 -1.64
CA ASP A 108 14.46 -5.56 -2.73
C ASP A 108 15.83 -4.98 -3.15
N LEU A 109 15.88 -4.34 -4.31
CA LEU A 109 16.92 -3.41 -4.70
C LEU A 109 17.01 -2.21 -3.72
N PRO A 110 18.17 -1.53 -3.62
CA PRO A 110 18.41 -0.41 -2.71
C PRO A 110 17.72 0.91 -3.13
N VAL A 111 16.56 0.82 -3.81
CA VAL A 111 15.78 1.93 -4.33
C VAL A 111 14.28 1.70 -4.09
N ARG A 112 13.50 2.78 -3.99
CA ARG A 112 12.04 2.77 -4.08
C ARG A 112 11.61 3.64 -5.23
N VAL A 113 10.60 3.15 -5.94
CA VAL A 113 10.20 3.72 -7.22
C VAL A 113 8.71 4.02 -7.24
N TRP A 114 8.32 4.98 -8.07
CA TRP A 114 6.92 5.34 -8.27
C TRP A 114 6.62 5.64 -9.73
N SER A 115 5.46 5.17 -10.22
CA SER A 115 5.00 5.46 -11.58
C SER A 115 4.20 6.76 -11.64
N PHE A 116 4.84 7.81 -12.16
CA PHE A 116 4.19 9.07 -12.52
C PHE A 116 3.48 8.94 -13.88
N SER A 117 2.98 10.05 -14.44
CA SER A 117 2.32 10.07 -15.75
C SER A 117 3.29 9.88 -16.92
N ASP A 118 4.56 10.19 -16.70
CA ASP A 118 5.63 10.29 -17.69
C ASP A 118 6.76 9.28 -17.48
N GLY A 119 6.67 8.42 -16.46
CA GLY A 119 7.66 7.35 -16.26
C GLY A 119 7.67 6.74 -14.87
N LEU A 120 8.54 5.74 -14.70
CA LEU A 120 8.90 5.15 -13.42
C LEU A 120 10.14 5.86 -12.90
N TYR A 121 10.07 6.43 -11.70
CA TYR A 121 11.17 7.24 -11.13
C TYR A 121 11.62 6.70 -9.78
N ILE A 122 12.91 6.83 -9.50
CA ILE A 122 13.51 6.57 -8.19
C ILE A 122 13.20 7.74 -7.25
N VAL A 123 12.46 7.48 -6.17
CA VAL A 123 11.99 8.51 -5.22
C VAL A 123 12.63 8.38 -3.84
N LYS A 124 13.18 7.21 -3.52
CA LYS A 124 13.86 6.92 -2.25
C LYS A 124 15.00 5.95 -2.50
N THR A 125 16.11 6.05 -1.77
CA THR A 125 17.29 5.18 -1.95
C THR A 125 17.95 4.85 -0.63
N HIS A 126 18.63 3.71 -0.57
CA HIS A 126 19.65 3.49 0.45
C HIS A 126 20.69 4.64 0.37
N PRO A 127 21.27 5.10 1.50
CA PRO A 127 22.19 6.24 1.51
C PRO A 127 23.36 6.14 0.52
N ASP A 128 23.91 4.94 0.32
CA ASP A 128 25.02 4.70 -0.63
C ASP A 128 24.64 4.98 -2.10
N PHE A 129 23.35 5.08 -2.40
CA PHE A 129 22.81 5.29 -3.75
C PHE A 129 22.04 6.62 -3.86
N GLU A 130 22.29 7.58 -2.96
CA GLU A 130 21.62 8.90 -2.96
C GLU A 130 21.69 9.63 -4.32
N TRP A 131 22.77 9.42 -5.06
CA TRP A 131 23.00 9.99 -6.39
C TRP A 131 22.02 9.49 -7.47
N LEU A 132 21.21 8.46 -7.19
CA LEU A 132 20.15 7.95 -8.08
C LEU A 132 18.79 8.65 -7.91
N LEU A 133 18.63 9.49 -6.88
CA LEU A 133 17.35 10.14 -6.61
C LEU A 133 16.90 11.01 -7.80
N GLY A 134 15.66 10.81 -8.22
CA GLY A 134 15.06 11.55 -9.33
C GLY A 134 15.36 10.97 -10.72
N ALA A 135 16.21 9.95 -10.84
CA ALA A 135 16.43 9.28 -12.11
C ALA A 135 15.17 8.52 -12.58
N ARG A 136 14.87 8.61 -13.88
CA ARG A 136 13.83 7.84 -14.55
C ARG A 136 14.39 6.49 -14.96
N ILE A 137 13.64 5.42 -14.74
CA ILE A 137 13.98 4.06 -15.18
C ILE A 137 13.35 3.87 -16.57
N ASP A 138 14.19 3.73 -17.58
CA ASP A 138 13.78 3.45 -18.97
C ASP A 138 13.87 1.96 -19.32
N GLY A 139 14.71 1.21 -18.60
CA GLY A 139 14.85 -0.23 -18.77
C GLY A 139 15.25 -0.95 -17.50
N ILE A 140 14.83 -2.21 -17.38
CA ILE A 140 15.12 -3.14 -16.29
C ILE A 140 15.59 -4.43 -16.93
N GLY A 141 16.88 -4.77 -16.77
CA GLY A 141 17.44 -5.94 -17.43
C GLY A 141 17.36 -5.83 -18.96
N SER A 142 16.87 -6.89 -19.57
CA SER A 142 16.60 -6.97 -21.01
C SER A 142 15.30 -6.28 -21.45
N LEU A 143 14.49 -5.76 -20.51
CA LEU A 143 13.18 -5.20 -20.80
C LEU A 143 13.17 -3.68 -20.71
N THR A 144 12.35 -3.07 -21.56
CA THR A 144 11.89 -1.70 -21.31
C THR A 144 11.03 -1.66 -20.05
N THR A 145 10.94 -0.48 -19.42
CA THR A 145 10.04 -0.27 -18.27
C THR A 145 8.58 -0.64 -18.59
N GLN A 146 8.13 -0.37 -19.81
CA GLN A 146 6.76 -0.70 -20.23
C GLN A 146 6.55 -2.22 -20.34
N GLU A 147 7.50 -2.97 -20.93
CA GLU A 147 7.41 -4.42 -21.00
C GLU A 147 7.44 -5.06 -19.60
N ALA A 148 8.28 -4.56 -18.69
CA ALA A 148 8.30 -5.03 -17.31
C ALA A 148 6.96 -4.78 -16.60
N LEU A 149 6.39 -3.58 -16.78
CA LEU A 149 5.06 -3.23 -16.27
C LEU A 149 3.96 -4.13 -16.86
N ASP A 150 4.07 -4.54 -18.12
CA ASP A 150 3.09 -5.39 -18.78
C ASP A 150 3.19 -6.86 -18.35
N ARG A 151 4.41 -7.37 -18.16
CA ARG A 151 4.62 -8.76 -17.72
C ARG A 151 4.26 -8.99 -16.26
N VAL A 152 4.53 -8.03 -15.37
CA VAL A 152 4.19 -8.17 -13.94
C VAL A 152 2.67 -8.19 -13.70
N ARG A 153 1.84 -7.71 -14.65
CA ARG A 153 0.38 -7.64 -14.51
C ARG A 153 -0.27 -8.98 -14.17
N ALA A 154 0.28 -10.08 -14.69
CA ALA A 154 -0.26 -11.42 -14.48
C ALA A 154 -0.21 -11.88 -13.01
N TYR A 155 0.64 -11.25 -12.19
CA TYR A 155 0.89 -11.61 -10.80
C TYR A 155 0.13 -10.70 -9.82
N LEU A 156 -0.48 -9.62 -10.31
CA LEU A 156 -1.04 -8.56 -9.46
C LEU A 156 -2.58 -8.55 -9.53
N PRO A 157 -3.26 -8.55 -8.38
CA PRO A 157 -4.71 -8.61 -8.36
C PRO A 157 -5.37 -7.24 -8.58
N GLY A 158 -6.66 -7.30 -8.94
CA GLY A 158 -7.51 -6.13 -9.11
C GLY A 158 -7.55 -5.55 -10.52
N THR A 159 -8.06 -4.33 -10.59
CA THR A 159 -8.20 -3.55 -11.83
C THR A 159 -6.85 -3.09 -12.36
N ASP A 160 -6.81 -2.60 -13.59
CA ASP A 160 -5.59 -2.07 -14.20
C ASP A 160 -4.98 -0.91 -13.40
N GLN A 161 -5.84 -0.12 -12.75
CA GLN A 161 -5.40 0.97 -11.89
C GLN A 161 -4.82 0.46 -10.57
N ARG A 162 -5.37 -0.64 -10.04
CA ARG A 162 -4.81 -1.34 -8.89
C ARG A 162 -3.44 -1.93 -9.20
N ILE A 163 -3.33 -2.58 -10.35
CA ILE A 163 -2.07 -3.14 -10.85
C ILE A 163 -1.04 -2.01 -10.98
N ARG A 164 -1.40 -0.88 -11.61
CA ARG A 164 -0.52 0.31 -11.69
C ARG A 164 -0.06 0.84 -10.34
N PHE A 165 -0.89 0.74 -9.30
CA PHE A 165 -0.50 1.13 -7.93
C PHE A 165 0.50 0.14 -7.31
N LEU A 166 0.32 -1.16 -7.55
CA LEU A 166 1.14 -2.21 -6.96
C LEU A 166 2.48 -2.42 -7.69
N SER A 167 2.50 -2.33 -9.02
CA SER A 167 3.65 -2.67 -9.87
C SER A 167 4.99 -2.08 -9.41
N PRO A 168 5.10 -0.79 -9.04
CA PRO A 168 6.38 -0.20 -8.63
C PRO A 168 7.06 -0.97 -7.49
N GLY A 169 6.28 -1.49 -6.54
CA GLY A 169 6.80 -2.25 -5.41
C GLY A 169 7.34 -3.64 -5.77
N TYR A 170 6.90 -4.20 -6.91
CA TYR A 170 7.35 -5.51 -7.38
C TYR A 170 8.49 -5.39 -8.41
N LEU A 171 8.59 -4.25 -9.10
CA LEU A 171 9.70 -3.97 -10.03
C LEU A 171 11.04 -3.63 -9.35
N VAL A 172 11.09 -3.72 -8.02
CA VAL A 172 12.32 -3.62 -7.23
C VAL A 172 12.69 -4.94 -6.57
N ALA A 173 11.93 -6.03 -6.79
CA ALA A 173 12.21 -7.34 -6.22
C ALA A 173 12.89 -8.24 -7.27
N PRO A 174 14.18 -8.60 -7.10
CA PRO A 174 14.92 -9.38 -8.10
C PRO A 174 14.24 -10.70 -8.50
N ALA A 175 13.64 -11.44 -7.55
CA ALA A 175 12.91 -12.68 -7.85
C ALA A 175 11.73 -12.45 -8.82
N VAL A 176 11.04 -11.32 -8.69
CA VAL A 176 9.98 -10.93 -9.64
C VAL A 176 10.58 -10.59 -11.00
N LEU A 177 11.69 -9.87 -11.01
CA LEU A 177 12.37 -9.44 -12.25
C LEU A 177 12.87 -10.64 -13.05
N GLU A 178 13.41 -11.65 -12.38
CA GLU A 178 13.80 -12.93 -12.99
C GLU A 178 12.57 -13.67 -13.55
N GLN A 179 11.51 -13.81 -12.75
CA GLN A 179 10.28 -14.47 -13.16
C GLN A 179 9.61 -13.85 -14.39
N ILE A 180 9.69 -12.53 -14.56
CA ILE A 180 9.16 -11.83 -15.74
C ILE A 180 10.14 -11.81 -16.93
N GLY A 181 11.30 -12.46 -16.79
CA GLY A 181 12.34 -12.54 -17.82
C GLY A 181 13.04 -11.22 -18.08
N ALA A 182 13.21 -10.38 -17.06
CA ALA A 182 14.03 -9.18 -17.13
C ALA A 182 15.52 -9.51 -16.95
N VAL A 183 15.83 -10.41 -16.03
CA VAL A 183 17.19 -10.83 -15.68
C VAL A 183 17.28 -12.36 -15.62
N ASP A 184 18.47 -12.91 -15.82
CA ASP A 184 18.73 -14.36 -15.71
C ASP A 184 19.25 -14.78 -14.32
N GLY A 185 19.30 -13.83 -13.38
CA GLY A 185 19.77 -14.05 -12.01
C GLY A 185 19.53 -12.82 -11.13
N THR A 186 19.51 -13.03 -9.81
CA THR A 186 19.04 -12.04 -8.83
C THR A 186 20.15 -11.21 -8.19
N ASP A 187 21.41 -11.60 -8.36
CA ASP A 187 22.56 -10.96 -7.71
C ASP A 187 22.86 -9.55 -8.23
N HIS A 188 22.61 -9.31 -9.53
CA HIS A 188 22.92 -8.06 -10.21
C HIS A 188 21.82 -7.71 -11.22
N VAL A 189 21.10 -6.62 -10.95
CA VAL A 189 20.03 -6.11 -11.81
C VAL A 189 20.50 -4.83 -12.49
N PRO A 190 20.74 -4.85 -13.83
CA PRO A 190 21.06 -3.64 -14.56
C PRO A 190 19.80 -2.80 -14.80
N LEU A 191 19.85 -1.52 -14.42
CA LEU A 191 18.81 -0.53 -14.70
C LEU A 191 19.33 0.48 -15.72
N THR A 192 18.58 0.71 -16.79
CA THR A 192 18.85 1.84 -17.71
C THR A 192 18.17 3.08 -17.15
N LEU A 193 18.96 4.04 -16.71
CA LEU A 193 18.52 5.23 -16.01
C LEU A 193 18.73 6.49 -16.86
N GLN A 194 17.73 7.36 -16.92
CA GLN A 194 17.84 8.72 -17.44
C GLN A 194 17.86 9.72 -16.28
N PHE A 195 18.92 10.53 -16.22
CA PHE A 195 19.13 11.59 -15.24
C PHE A 195 18.57 12.93 -15.74
N ASP A 196 18.46 13.90 -14.83
CA ASP A 196 17.92 15.24 -15.10
C ASP A 196 18.81 16.10 -16.01
N ASP A 197 20.12 15.83 -16.00
CA ASP A 197 21.12 16.39 -16.92
C ASP A 197 21.01 15.86 -18.36
N GLY A 198 20.09 14.91 -18.60
CA GLY A 198 19.85 14.27 -19.90
C GLY A 198 20.75 13.06 -20.19
N ARG A 199 21.66 12.72 -19.28
CA ARG A 199 22.54 11.54 -19.39
C ARG A 199 21.73 10.26 -19.21
N THR A 200 22.11 9.23 -19.96
CA THR A 200 21.58 7.88 -19.80
C THR A 200 22.71 6.93 -19.45
N GLU A 201 22.55 6.16 -18.38
CA GLU A 201 23.54 5.18 -17.94
C GLU A 201 22.88 3.86 -17.55
N ILE A 202 23.64 2.77 -17.68
CA ILE A 202 23.25 1.48 -17.10
C ILE A 202 23.93 1.38 -15.74
N VAL A 203 23.12 1.21 -14.68
CA VAL A 203 23.59 1.06 -13.31
C VAL A 203 23.20 -0.33 -12.81
N GLU A 204 24.19 -1.10 -12.40
CA GLU A 204 23.96 -2.42 -11.79
C GLU A 204 23.71 -2.27 -10.29
N LEU A 205 22.57 -2.79 -9.85
CA LEU A 205 22.18 -2.82 -8.45
C LEU A 205 22.07 -4.26 -7.95
N ALA A 206 22.63 -4.54 -6.79
CA ALA A 206 22.42 -5.79 -6.07
C ALA A 206 21.34 -5.61 -5.00
N PRO A 207 20.54 -6.64 -4.66
CA PRO A 207 19.60 -6.58 -3.55
C PRO A 207 20.29 -6.15 -2.24
N THR A 208 19.58 -5.34 -1.45
CA THR A 208 20.12 -4.78 -0.21
C THR A 208 20.32 -5.85 0.86
N LYS A 209 21.37 -5.71 1.68
CA LYS A 209 21.57 -6.54 2.89
C LYS A 209 20.68 -6.13 4.06
N GLY A 210 20.09 -4.92 4.01
CA GLY A 210 19.28 -4.35 5.08
C GLY A 210 18.02 -3.69 4.56
N GLU A 211 16.96 -3.72 5.35
CA GLU A 211 15.64 -3.21 4.93
C GLU A 211 15.57 -1.68 4.97
N ASP A 212 14.69 -1.09 4.15
CA ASP A 212 14.26 0.30 4.32
C ASP A 212 13.36 0.38 5.57
N PRO A 213 13.79 1.03 6.67
CA PRO A 213 13.02 1.07 7.91
C PRO A 213 11.71 1.87 7.77
N GLY A 214 11.59 2.71 6.74
CA GLY A 214 10.38 3.50 6.45
C GLY A 214 9.44 2.86 5.43
N ASP A 215 9.73 1.65 4.95
CA ASP A 215 8.93 1.02 3.90
C ASP A 215 7.68 0.32 4.44
N GLU A 216 6.54 1.02 4.36
CA GLU A 216 5.27 0.51 4.87
C GLU A 216 4.64 -0.61 3.99
N ARG A 217 5.20 -0.92 2.81
CA ARG A 217 4.67 -1.98 1.93
C ARG A 217 4.70 -3.35 2.58
N LYS A 218 5.71 -3.62 3.41
CA LYS A 218 5.86 -4.88 4.15
C LYS A 218 4.73 -5.11 5.16
N ALA A 219 4.25 -4.03 5.77
CA ALA A 219 3.13 -4.10 6.68
C ALA A 219 1.78 -4.22 5.94
N SER A 220 1.69 -3.63 4.74
CA SER A 220 0.48 -3.72 3.91
C SER A 220 0.74 -3.28 2.47
N LEU A 221 0.38 -4.13 1.50
CA LEU A 221 0.43 -3.80 0.07
C LEU A 221 -0.35 -2.52 -0.29
N ASN A 222 -1.35 -2.17 0.53
CA ASN A 222 -2.15 -0.95 0.38
C ASN A 222 -1.39 0.34 0.73
N ARG A 223 -0.16 0.25 1.24
CA ARG A 223 0.64 1.40 1.69
C ARG A 223 1.79 1.73 0.76
N GLY A 224 1.81 1.17 -0.46
CA GLY A 224 2.84 1.48 -1.46
C GLY A 224 3.04 2.96 -1.78
N TYR A 225 2.03 3.81 -1.57
CA TYR A 225 2.19 5.27 -1.72
C TYR A 225 3.13 5.90 -0.69
N SER A 226 3.45 5.23 0.43
CA SER A 226 4.27 5.81 1.50
C SER A 226 5.67 6.17 1.04
N VAL A 227 6.17 5.55 -0.04
CA VAL A 227 7.46 5.87 -0.65
C VAL A 227 7.55 7.29 -1.21
N LEU A 228 6.41 7.99 -1.35
CA LEU A 228 6.34 9.40 -1.75
C LEU A 228 6.46 10.38 -0.57
N ILE A 229 6.43 9.87 0.65
CA ILE A 229 6.47 10.67 1.88
C ILE A 229 7.85 10.47 2.50
N PRO A 230 8.64 11.54 2.74
CA PRO A 230 9.91 11.40 3.42
C PRO A 230 9.71 10.90 4.85
N ASP A 231 10.62 10.03 5.29
CA ASP A 231 10.65 9.52 6.66
C ASP A 231 10.95 10.65 7.66
N ASP A 232 10.81 10.32 8.94
CA ASP A 232 11.36 11.18 10.00
C ASP A 232 12.87 11.39 9.79
N PRO A 233 13.37 12.64 9.82
CA PRO A 233 14.81 12.91 9.75
C PRO A 233 15.64 12.17 10.79
N ASP A 234 15.04 11.85 11.94
CA ASP A 234 15.68 11.17 13.08
C ASP A 234 15.48 9.64 13.07
N LEU A 235 14.80 9.08 12.05
CA LEU A 235 14.62 7.63 11.93
C LEU A 235 15.99 6.93 11.76
N PRO A 236 16.38 6.00 12.66
CA PRO A 236 17.65 5.30 12.55
C PRO A 236 17.73 4.47 11.27
N GLY A 237 18.84 4.61 10.52
CA GLY A 237 19.03 3.91 9.26
C GLY A 237 18.12 4.39 8.12
N ARG A 238 17.50 5.59 8.24
CA ARG A 238 16.60 6.11 7.20
C ARG A 238 17.28 6.14 5.84
N TRP A 239 16.49 5.78 4.84
CA TRP A 239 16.84 5.94 3.45
C TRP A 239 16.63 7.40 3.02
N ARG A 240 17.38 7.83 2.01
CA ARG A 240 17.32 9.19 1.45
C ARG A 240 16.10 9.32 0.56
N HIS A 241 15.45 10.48 0.58
CA HIS A 241 14.23 10.72 -0.17
C HIS A 241 14.37 11.94 -1.08
N LEU A 242 13.73 11.92 -2.25
CA LEU A 242 13.82 12.99 -3.26
C LEU A 242 13.36 14.36 -2.74
N LEU A 243 12.49 14.36 -1.72
CA LEU A 243 11.99 15.59 -1.09
C LEU A 243 12.82 16.03 0.12
N ASP A 244 13.92 15.34 0.45
CA ASP A 244 14.85 15.79 1.48
C ASP A 244 15.38 17.20 1.11
N GLY A 245 15.42 18.10 2.10
CA GLY A 245 15.84 19.49 1.89
C GLY A 245 14.75 20.47 1.44
N ARG A 246 13.54 20.00 1.10
CA ARG A 246 12.42 20.91 0.86
C ARG A 246 11.88 21.48 2.19
N LYS A 247 11.90 22.81 2.30
CA LYS A 247 11.40 23.53 3.50
C LYS A 247 9.89 23.40 3.68
N GLU A 248 9.14 23.41 2.58
CA GLU A 248 7.69 23.29 2.58
C GLU A 248 7.26 22.16 1.65
N LEU A 249 6.46 21.26 2.20
CA LEU A 249 5.86 20.16 1.45
C LEU A 249 4.39 20.45 1.19
N PRO A 250 3.88 20.18 -0.03
CA PRO A 250 2.45 20.11 -0.27
C PRO A 250 1.79 19.15 0.74
N PRO A 251 0.56 19.41 1.19
CA PRO A 251 -0.08 18.64 2.25
C PRO A 251 -0.09 17.14 2.05
N ILE A 252 -0.17 16.68 0.80
CA ILE A 252 -0.24 15.26 0.44
C ILE A 252 1.06 14.49 0.71
N TYR A 253 2.21 15.17 0.66
CA TYR A 253 3.53 14.57 0.91
C TYR A 253 3.98 14.74 2.37
N GLY A 254 3.15 15.34 3.21
CA GLY A 254 3.38 15.36 4.66
C GLY A 254 3.06 14.00 5.28
N LYS A 255 3.62 13.76 6.48
CA LYS A 255 3.27 12.60 7.32
C LYS A 255 1.77 12.45 7.45
N ARG A 256 1.33 11.20 7.54
CA ARG A 256 -0.08 10.85 7.72
C ARG A 256 -0.66 11.56 8.92
N ASN A 257 -1.72 12.34 8.68
CA ASN A 257 -2.43 13.08 9.69
C ASN A 257 -3.85 13.39 9.20
N ASP A 258 -4.82 13.40 10.12
CA ASP A 258 -6.19 13.83 9.83
C ASP A 258 -6.22 15.36 9.90
N VAL A 259 -5.93 16.01 8.76
CA VAL A 259 -5.73 17.47 8.71
C VAL A 259 -6.98 18.18 8.20
N ALA A 260 -7.43 19.20 8.93
CA ALA A 260 -8.38 20.18 8.42
C ALA A 260 -7.81 21.60 8.50
N ARG A 261 -7.57 22.23 7.33
CA ARG A 261 -7.00 23.58 7.22
C ARG A 261 -7.67 24.39 6.12
N PHE A 262 -7.73 25.71 6.30
CA PHE A 262 -8.16 26.60 5.22
C PHE A 262 -7.01 26.79 4.22
N LEU A 263 -7.34 26.86 2.93
CA LEU A 263 -6.36 27.10 1.85
C LEU A 263 -6.22 28.57 1.48
N ASP A 264 -7.08 29.43 2.02
CA ASP A 264 -7.12 30.85 1.76
C ASP A 264 -7.36 31.64 3.06
N ASP A 265 -6.85 32.87 3.11
CA ASP A 265 -7.00 33.75 4.28
C ASP A 265 -8.46 34.15 4.53
N SER A 266 -9.28 34.16 3.46
CA SER A 266 -10.71 34.44 3.58
C SER A 266 -11.52 33.25 4.10
N LYS A 267 -10.86 32.11 4.38
CA LYS A 267 -11.43 30.88 4.92
C LYS A 267 -12.59 30.31 4.09
N LYS A 268 -12.60 30.59 2.78
CA LYS A 268 -13.65 30.12 1.88
C LYS A 268 -13.45 28.68 1.43
N VAL A 269 -12.24 28.15 1.49
CA VAL A 269 -11.89 26.81 1.04
C VAL A 269 -11.30 26.02 2.19
N LEU A 270 -12.08 25.07 2.73
CA LEU A 270 -11.62 24.14 3.75
C LEU A 270 -11.09 22.86 3.09
N TYR A 271 -9.85 22.52 3.36
CA TYR A 271 -9.23 21.26 2.96
C TYR A 271 -9.22 20.28 4.12
N ILE A 272 -9.72 19.07 3.89
CA ILE A 272 -9.80 17.96 4.84
C ILE A 272 -9.07 16.77 4.22
N ARG A 273 -7.96 16.33 4.81
CA ARG A 273 -7.24 15.11 4.41
C ARG A 273 -7.67 13.96 5.31
N ASN A 274 -8.04 12.83 4.71
CA ASN A 274 -8.28 11.59 5.43
C ASN A 274 -7.59 10.43 4.73
N ASP A 275 -6.50 9.97 5.31
CA ASP A 275 -5.64 8.92 4.73
C ASP A 275 -6.12 7.50 5.03
N MET A 276 -7.14 7.34 5.89
CA MET A 276 -7.74 6.03 6.16
C MET A 276 -9.07 6.20 6.88
N ALA A 277 -10.02 5.32 6.60
CA ALA A 277 -11.28 5.17 7.32
C ALA A 277 -11.10 4.51 8.72
N ARG A 278 -10.05 4.89 9.45
CA ARG A 278 -9.85 4.60 10.88
C ARG A 278 -8.89 5.63 11.46
N SER A 279 -8.96 5.82 12.78
CA SER A 279 -8.00 6.70 13.45
C SER A 279 -6.59 6.11 13.46
N ILE A 280 -5.60 7.00 13.45
CA ILE A 280 -4.18 6.71 13.65
C ILE A 280 -3.69 6.97 15.08
N ASP A 281 -4.54 7.56 15.91
CA ASP A 281 -4.27 7.90 17.30
C ASP A 281 -5.45 7.49 18.19
N GLU A 282 -5.37 7.82 19.47
CA GLU A 282 -6.37 7.47 20.48
C GLU A 282 -7.74 8.15 20.27
N THR A 283 -7.80 9.24 19.50
CA THR A 283 -9.06 9.96 19.27
C THR A 283 -9.83 9.25 18.15
N PRO A 284 -11.08 8.80 18.37
CA PRO A 284 -11.88 8.19 17.32
C PRO A 284 -12.05 9.10 16.09
N LEU A 285 -11.98 8.50 14.90
CA LEU A 285 -12.10 9.26 13.65
C LEU A 285 -13.45 10.03 13.53
N PRO A 286 -14.60 9.48 13.96
CA PRO A 286 -15.86 10.23 14.00
C PRO A 286 -15.78 11.49 14.87
N ASP A 287 -15.07 11.44 16.00
CA ASP A 287 -14.93 12.57 16.92
C ASP A 287 -14.05 13.67 16.32
N LYS A 288 -12.98 13.28 15.62
CA LYS A 288 -12.17 14.23 14.84
C LYS A 288 -13.01 14.95 13.78
N PHE A 289 -13.83 14.21 13.03
CA PHE A 289 -14.72 14.82 12.04
C PHE A 289 -15.79 15.71 12.68
N ALA A 290 -16.33 15.34 13.84
CA ALA A 290 -17.23 16.19 14.60
C ALA A 290 -16.54 17.50 15.01
N GLY A 291 -15.29 17.43 15.49
CA GLY A 291 -14.47 18.60 15.79
C GLY A 291 -14.26 19.50 14.55
N VAL A 292 -13.96 18.93 13.39
CA VAL A 292 -13.86 19.71 12.13
C VAL A 292 -15.17 20.45 11.82
N VAL A 293 -16.32 19.80 12.01
CA VAL A 293 -17.62 20.43 11.81
C VAL A 293 -17.85 21.57 12.79
N LEU A 294 -17.68 21.31 14.09
CA LEU A 294 -17.98 22.26 15.16
C LEU A 294 -17.01 23.45 15.19
N ASP A 295 -15.72 23.20 14.98
CA ASP A 295 -14.67 24.21 15.19
C ASP A 295 -14.32 24.98 13.92
N LYS A 296 -14.61 24.43 12.74
CA LYS A 296 -14.21 25.04 11.45
C LYS A 296 -15.41 25.30 10.54
N ILE A 297 -16.25 24.30 10.28
CA ILE A 297 -17.31 24.44 9.27
C ILE A 297 -18.44 25.36 9.75
N LEU A 298 -19.01 25.10 10.93
CA LEU A 298 -20.11 25.91 11.46
C LEU A 298 -19.73 27.38 11.70
N PRO A 299 -18.58 27.71 12.33
CA PRO A 299 -18.27 29.10 12.65
C PRO A 299 -17.72 29.90 11.46
N MET A 300 -17.00 29.26 10.52
CA MET A 300 -16.37 29.96 9.39
C MET A 300 -17.19 29.88 8.10
N GLN A 301 -18.14 28.94 8.00
CA GLN A 301 -19.01 28.71 6.85
C GLN A 301 -18.24 28.71 5.50
N PRO A 302 -17.28 27.78 5.31
CA PRO A 302 -16.52 27.72 4.07
C PRO A 302 -17.46 27.56 2.86
N LYS A 303 -17.16 28.30 1.80
CA LYS A 303 -17.89 28.19 0.53
C LYS A 303 -17.64 26.83 -0.13
N HIS A 304 -16.41 26.35 -0.10
CA HIS A 304 -16.00 25.10 -0.73
C HIS A 304 -15.28 24.20 0.27
N ILE A 305 -15.52 22.89 0.15
CA ILE A 305 -14.82 21.88 0.94
C ILE A 305 -14.10 20.93 -0.03
N ILE A 306 -12.82 20.72 0.21
CA ILE A 306 -12.01 19.72 -0.48
C ILE A 306 -11.77 18.57 0.49
N VAL A 307 -12.22 17.37 0.15
CA VAL A 307 -11.93 16.14 0.89
C VAL A 307 -10.89 15.34 0.11
N ASP A 308 -9.68 15.26 0.63
CA ASP A 308 -8.59 14.53 0.01
C ASP A 308 -8.54 13.08 0.53
N LEU A 309 -8.89 12.15 -0.36
CA LEU A 309 -8.89 10.71 -0.16
C LEU A 309 -7.83 10.03 -1.02
N ARG A 310 -6.92 10.77 -1.67
CA ARG A 310 -5.95 10.20 -2.63
C ARG A 310 -5.10 9.09 -2.04
N LEU A 311 -4.80 9.16 -0.74
CA LEU A 311 -4.03 8.15 0.00
C LEU A 311 -4.91 7.28 0.92
N ASN A 312 -6.25 7.40 0.82
CA ASN A 312 -7.18 6.65 1.64
C ASN A 312 -7.33 5.20 1.18
N ASN A 313 -6.56 4.32 1.80
CA ASN A 313 -6.50 2.93 1.37
C ASN A 313 -7.50 1.98 2.06
N GLY A 314 -8.50 2.52 2.75
CA GLY A 314 -9.57 1.74 3.36
C GLY A 314 -9.63 1.87 4.89
N GLY A 315 -10.03 0.79 5.57
CA GLY A 315 -10.36 0.79 6.99
C GLY A 315 -11.81 0.38 7.21
N ASP A 316 -12.47 1.00 8.18
CA ASP A 316 -13.87 0.75 8.49
C ASP A 316 -14.73 1.93 8.04
N PHE A 317 -15.55 1.71 7.02
CA PHE A 317 -16.37 2.76 6.44
C PHE A 317 -17.39 3.35 7.43
N PHE A 318 -17.78 2.62 8.50
CA PHE A 318 -18.67 3.15 9.54
C PHE A 318 -18.12 4.42 10.18
N ASN A 319 -16.79 4.57 10.25
CA ASN A 319 -16.14 5.77 10.77
C ASN A 319 -16.35 7.03 9.90
N THR A 320 -16.80 6.87 8.66
CA THR A 320 -16.91 7.97 7.68
C THR A 320 -18.35 8.24 7.23
N ILE A 321 -19.33 7.42 7.64
CA ILE A 321 -20.72 7.52 7.17
C ILE A 321 -21.34 8.87 7.51
N LEU A 322 -21.26 9.28 8.78
CA LEU A 322 -21.89 10.51 9.25
C LEU A 322 -21.22 11.74 8.64
N PHE A 323 -19.89 11.74 8.59
CA PHE A 323 -19.09 12.76 7.91
C PHE A 323 -19.52 12.90 6.43
N SER A 324 -19.55 11.80 5.68
CA SER A 324 -19.86 11.81 4.25
C SER A 324 -21.29 12.27 3.94
N ARG A 325 -22.23 12.04 4.87
CA ARG A 325 -23.60 12.55 4.79
C ARG A 325 -23.71 14.02 5.17
N ALA A 326 -22.95 14.48 6.15
CA ALA A 326 -23.02 15.84 6.65
C ALA A 326 -22.40 16.85 5.68
N ILE A 327 -21.17 16.59 5.21
CA ILE A 327 -20.36 17.59 4.49
C ILE A 327 -21.07 18.25 3.31
N PRO A 328 -21.73 17.53 2.38
CA PRO A 328 -22.40 18.17 1.25
C PRO A 328 -23.61 19.03 1.63
N ARG A 329 -24.18 18.84 2.83
CA ARG A 329 -25.30 19.64 3.36
C ARG A 329 -24.84 20.89 4.11
N LEU A 330 -23.54 20.99 4.40
CA LEU A 330 -22.97 22.07 5.20
C LEU A 330 -22.32 23.17 4.35
N VAL A 331 -22.21 22.98 3.03
CA VAL A 331 -21.77 24.04 2.10
C VAL A 331 -22.97 24.90 1.66
N PRO A 332 -22.78 26.20 1.35
CA PRO A 332 -23.84 27.06 0.83
C PRO A 332 -24.32 26.59 -0.55
N ARG A 333 -25.45 27.14 -1.03
CA ARG A 333 -26.08 26.74 -2.32
C ARG A 333 -25.16 26.92 -3.54
N ASP A 334 -24.28 27.91 -3.52
CA ASP A 334 -23.27 28.15 -4.56
C ASP A 334 -21.88 27.58 -4.17
N GLY A 335 -21.84 26.79 -3.10
CA GLY A 335 -20.69 26.05 -2.62
C GLY A 335 -20.52 24.72 -3.32
N ARG A 336 -19.34 24.10 -3.17
CA ARG A 336 -18.99 22.84 -3.85
C ARG A 336 -18.20 21.93 -2.92
N VAL A 337 -18.38 20.62 -3.09
CA VAL A 337 -17.54 19.60 -2.43
C VAL A 337 -16.69 18.90 -3.49
N PHE A 338 -15.39 19.10 -3.43
CA PHE A 338 -14.43 18.39 -4.28
C PHE A 338 -13.83 17.23 -3.51
N VAL A 339 -13.91 16.03 -4.06
CA VAL A 339 -13.34 14.82 -3.48
C VAL A 339 -12.14 14.42 -4.31
N LEU A 340 -10.93 14.59 -3.76
CA LEU A 340 -9.71 14.20 -4.45
C LEU A 340 -9.51 12.70 -4.27
N VAL A 341 -9.36 11.99 -5.39
CA VAL A 341 -9.18 10.54 -5.42
C VAL A 341 -7.99 10.16 -6.29
N GLY A 342 -7.43 8.98 -6.04
CA GLY A 342 -6.31 8.46 -6.82
C GLY A 342 -6.22 6.95 -6.75
N ARG A 343 -5.20 6.38 -7.39
CA ARG A 343 -4.99 4.91 -7.42
C ARG A 343 -4.83 4.25 -6.06
N ALA A 344 -4.46 5.01 -5.03
CA ALA A 344 -4.38 4.53 -3.65
C ALA A 344 -5.71 4.68 -2.87
N THR A 345 -6.70 5.39 -3.40
CA THR A 345 -8.06 5.41 -2.85
C THR A 345 -8.68 4.03 -3.03
N PHE A 346 -8.87 3.28 -1.94
CA PHE A 346 -9.18 1.85 -1.98
C PHE A 346 -10.16 1.42 -0.88
N SER A 347 -10.92 0.35 -1.11
CA SER A 347 -11.82 -0.26 -0.11
C SER A 347 -12.79 0.76 0.52
N ALA A 348 -12.84 0.87 1.86
CA ALA A 348 -13.65 1.88 2.56
C ALA A 348 -13.40 3.32 2.08
N GLY A 349 -12.21 3.67 1.56
CA GLY A 349 -11.94 4.96 0.93
C GLY A 349 -12.74 5.19 -0.36
N ILE A 350 -12.94 4.13 -1.16
CA ILE A 350 -13.86 4.16 -2.32
C ILE A 350 -15.29 4.38 -1.85
N THR A 351 -15.71 3.67 -0.79
CA THR A 351 -17.04 3.83 -0.21
C THR A 351 -17.25 5.26 0.30
N THR A 352 -16.28 5.85 1.01
CA THR A 352 -16.33 7.25 1.47
C THR A 352 -16.46 8.22 0.28
N ALA A 353 -15.66 8.04 -0.79
CA ALA A 353 -15.74 8.86 -1.99
C ALA A 353 -17.11 8.75 -2.68
N ALA A 354 -17.63 7.53 -2.83
CA ALA A 354 -18.93 7.26 -3.41
C ALA A 354 -20.07 7.88 -2.59
N MET A 355 -19.98 7.81 -1.25
CA MET A 355 -20.96 8.44 -0.36
C MET A 355 -20.93 9.96 -0.47
N LEU A 356 -19.75 10.59 -0.48
CA LEU A 356 -19.63 12.04 -0.66
C LEU A 356 -20.20 12.49 -2.01
N LYS A 357 -19.87 11.77 -3.09
CA LYS A 357 -20.41 12.04 -4.43
C LYS A 357 -21.94 11.86 -4.48
N GLY A 358 -22.43 10.73 -3.98
CA GLY A 358 -23.86 10.42 -3.98
C GLY A 358 -24.70 11.38 -3.12
N GLN A 359 -24.17 11.83 -1.99
CA GLN A 359 -24.85 12.79 -1.12
C GLN A 359 -24.76 14.23 -1.62
N GLY A 360 -23.70 14.58 -2.35
CA GLY A 360 -23.53 15.90 -2.96
C GLY A 360 -24.26 16.09 -4.29
N GLY A 361 -24.70 15.04 -4.97
CA GLY A 361 -25.36 15.15 -6.27
C GLY A 361 -24.49 15.88 -7.30
N ASP A 362 -25.03 16.96 -7.87
CA ASP A 362 -24.34 17.83 -8.84
C ASP A 362 -23.18 18.63 -8.19
N GLU A 363 -23.22 18.81 -6.87
CA GLU A 363 -22.28 19.62 -6.08
C GLU A 363 -21.06 18.82 -5.60
N GLY A 364 -21.15 17.49 -5.65
CA GLY A 364 -20.05 16.58 -5.35
C GLY A 364 -19.24 16.27 -6.60
N HIS A 365 -17.94 16.58 -6.62
CA HIS A 365 -17.08 16.34 -7.78
C HIS A 365 -15.93 15.42 -7.41
N LEU A 366 -15.80 14.29 -8.09
CA LEU A 366 -14.59 13.47 -8.01
C LEU A 366 -13.52 14.11 -8.90
N VAL A 367 -12.31 14.31 -8.37
CA VAL A 367 -11.18 14.94 -9.07
C VAL A 367 -9.92 14.09 -8.85
N GLY A 368 -9.19 13.77 -9.91
CA GLY A 368 -7.93 13.05 -9.82
C GLY A 368 -7.87 11.87 -10.78
N GLU A 369 -7.34 10.74 -10.30
CA GLU A 369 -7.19 9.52 -11.10
C GLU A 369 -8.31 8.52 -10.78
N PRO A 370 -8.53 7.50 -11.64
CA PRO A 370 -9.32 6.34 -11.25
C PRO A 370 -8.85 5.75 -9.91
N MET A 371 -9.81 5.26 -9.12
CA MET A 371 -9.57 4.67 -7.81
C MET A 371 -8.96 3.26 -7.94
N GLY A 372 -8.44 2.73 -6.83
CA GLY A 372 -7.73 1.45 -6.81
C GLY A 372 -8.61 0.21 -6.97
N ASP A 373 -9.91 0.32 -7.24
CA ASP A 373 -10.79 -0.81 -7.55
C ASP A 373 -11.98 -0.36 -8.44
N GLY A 374 -12.80 -1.31 -8.86
CA GLY A 374 -14.03 -1.07 -9.60
C GLY A 374 -15.15 -0.46 -8.73
N GLY A 375 -16.27 -0.11 -9.37
CA GLY A 375 -17.49 0.34 -8.66
C GLY A 375 -18.25 -0.79 -7.96
N GLN A 376 -17.93 -2.04 -8.29
CA GLN A 376 -18.42 -3.26 -7.65
C GLN A 376 -17.20 -4.14 -7.35
N PHE A 377 -17.05 -4.58 -6.12
CA PHE A 377 -15.92 -5.39 -5.66
C PHE A 377 -16.32 -6.24 -4.45
N TRP A 378 -15.53 -7.27 -4.16
CA TRP A 378 -15.69 -8.10 -2.97
C TRP A 378 -14.60 -7.73 -1.96
N SER A 379 -14.97 -7.17 -0.81
CA SER A 379 -14.01 -6.68 0.19
C SER A 379 -14.07 -7.35 1.56
N GLU A 380 -15.16 -8.08 1.85
CA GLU A 380 -15.37 -8.71 3.15
C GLU A 380 -14.92 -10.17 3.13
N GLY A 381 -14.16 -10.57 4.14
CA GLY A 381 -13.60 -11.92 4.25
C GLY A 381 -12.73 -12.08 5.50
N LYS A 382 -12.23 -13.29 5.72
CA LYS A 382 -11.26 -13.58 6.79
C LYS A 382 -9.92 -13.95 6.17
N TYR A 383 -8.84 -13.51 6.79
CA TYR A 383 -7.53 -14.07 6.48
C TYR A 383 -7.56 -15.56 6.81
N VAL A 384 -7.15 -16.35 5.83
CA VAL A 384 -6.98 -17.78 5.98
C VAL A 384 -5.49 -18.03 5.88
N LYS A 385 -4.93 -18.73 6.87
CA LYS A 385 -3.51 -19.03 6.94
C LYS A 385 -3.29 -20.48 6.47
N GLY A 386 -2.57 -20.62 5.35
CA GLY A 386 -1.86 -21.87 4.99
C GLY A 386 -0.71 -22.10 5.98
N ARG A 387 0.12 -23.12 5.80
CA ARG A 387 1.09 -23.48 6.85
C ARG A 387 2.10 -22.38 7.18
#